data_AF-A0A841ES83-F1
#
_entry.id   AF-A0A841ES83-F1
#
_cell.length_a   1.000
_cell.length_b   1.000
_cell.length_c   1.000
_cell.angle_alpha   90.00
_cell.angle_beta   90.00
_cell.angle_gamma   90.00
#
_symmetry.space_group_name_H-M   'P 1'
#
loop_
_entity.id
_entity.type
_entity.pdbx_description
1 polymer ?
#
loop_
_entity_poly.entity_id
_entity_poly.type
_entity_poly.pdbx_seq_one_letter_code
_entity_poly.pdbx_strand_id
1 'polypeptide(L)' 'MGSLRVTQALLPLLLQGQTKLIVDISSETGSIEQCSRDGWFAYCMSKAALNMQARLIHNGLKREGR' A
#
# COMPACT_ATOMS: atom_id res chain seq x y z
N MET A 1 -3.69 -0.52 8.35
CA MET A 1 -3.68 0.83 8.96
C MET A 1 -2.30 1.26 9.48
N GLY A 2 -1.42 0.35 9.91
CA GLY A 2 -0.07 0.73 10.37
C GLY A 2 0.80 1.39 9.28
N SER A 3 0.88 0.77 8.10
CA SER A 3 1.67 1.30 6.98
C SER A 3 1.20 2.69 6.54
N LEU A 4 -0.10 2.95 6.43
CA LEU A 4 -0.62 4.28 6.06
C LEU A 4 -0.11 5.39 6.99
N ARG A 5 -0.11 5.12 8.31
CA ARG A 5 0.36 6.12 9.29
C ARG A 5 1.86 6.39 9.13
N VAL A 6 2.66 5.35 8.88
CA VAL A 6 4.09 5.50 8.62
C VAL A 6 4.32 6.29 7.34
N THR A 7 3.61 5.97 6.25
CA THR A 7 3.70 6.73 5.01
C THR A 7 3.32 8.19 5.23
N GLN A 8 2.23 8.46 5.92
CA GLN A 8 1.76 9.82 6.20
C GLN A 8 2.80 10.63 7.00
N ALA A 9 3.42 10.02 8.01
CA ALA A 9 4.44 10.66 8.84
C ALA A 9 5.72 10.97 8.06
N LEU A 10 6.11 10.11 7.13
CA LEU A 10 7.32 10.27 6.30
C LEU A 10 7.07 11.01 4.99
N LEU A 11 5.82 11.31 4.65
CA LEU A 11 5.44 11.95 3.39
C LEU A 11 6.20 13.26 3.12
N PRO A 12 6.36 14.19 4.08
CA PRO A 12 7.09 15.44 3.80
C PRO A 12 8.56 15.19 3.41
N LEU A 13 9.21 14.21 4.04
CA LEU A 13 10.59 13.83 3.75
C LEU A 13 10.70 13.12 2.40
N LEU A 14 9.74 12.24 2.09
CA LEU A 14 9.65 11.57 0.80
C LEU A 14 9.52 12.59 -0.34
N LEU A 15 8.69 13.62 -0.18
CA LEU A 15 8.46 14.64 -1.20
C LEU A 15 9.70 15.50 -1.48
N GLN A 16 10.52 15.76 -0.46
CA GLN A 16 11.81 16.47 -0.59
C GLN A 16 12.91 15.61 -1.23
N GLY A 17 12.76 14.27 -1.20
CA GLY A 17 13.73 13.35 -1.79
C GLY A 17 13.70 13.31 -3.31
N GLN A 18 14.88 13.12 -3.92
CA GLN A 18 15.00 12.91 -5.37
C GLN A 18 14.29 11.61 -5.81
N THR A 19 14.36 10.57 -4.98
CA THR A 19 13.72 9.26 -5.23
C THR A 19 12.59 9.04 -4.24
N LYS A 20 11.39 8.74 -4.76
CA LYS A 20 10.16 8.53 -3.99
C LYS A 20 9.76 7.05 -4.07
N LEU A 21 10.30 6.23 -3.17
CA LEU A 21 10.05 4.79 -3.13
C LEU A 21 9.41 4.38 -1.80
N ILE A 22 8.29 3.67 -1.88
CA ILE A 22 7.61 3.04 -0.73
C ILE A 22 7.47 1.56 -1.06
N VAL A 23 7.83 0.70 -0.11
CA VAL A 23 7.73 -0.76 -0.27
C VAL A 23 6.89 -1.32 0.89
N ASP A 24 5.74 -1.89 0.55
CA ASP A 24 4.87 -2.62 1.47
C ASP A 24 5.07 -4.13 1.30
N ILE A 25 5.27 -4.85 2.40
CA ILE A 25 5.32 -6.33 2.38
C ILE A 25 3.89 -6.87 2.38
N SER A 26 3.44 -7.37 1.23
CA SER A 26 2.10 -7.93 1.03
C SER A 26 2.12 -9.48 0.99
N SER A 27 1.07 -10.09 0.44
CA SER A 27 0.94 -11.53 0.14
C SER A 27 0.00 -11.70 -1.06
N GLU A 28 0.15 -12.79 -1.80
CA GLU A 28 -0.75 -13.19 -2.89
C GLU A 28 -2.21 -13.34 -2.42
N THR A 29 -2.42 -13.67 -1.15
CA THR A 29 -3.73 -13.75 -0.50
C THR A 29 -4.49 -12.42 -0.43
N GLY A 30 -3.81 -11.29 -0.65
CA GLY A 30 -4.43 -9.99 -0.78
C GLY A 30 -4.94 -9.68 -2.20
N SER A 31 -4.77 -10.60 -3.15
CA SER A 31 -5.32 -10.48 -4.50
C SER A 31 -6.77 -10.96 -4.52
N ILE A 32 -7.68 -10.12 -5.03
CA ILE A 32 -9.08 -10.50 -5.23
C ILE A 32 -9.22 -11.51 -6.37
N GLU A 33 -8.47 -11.31 -7.46
CA GLU A 33 -8.50 -12.18 -8.64
C GLU A 33 -7.99 -13.60 -8.33
N GLN A 34 -6.99 -13.72 -7.44
CA GLN A 34 -6.36 -15.00 -7.08
C GLN A 34 -6.85 -15.55 -5.73
N CYS A 35 -7.97 -15.02 -5.20
CA CYS A 35 -8.51 -15.47 -3.92
C CYS A 35 -9.28 -16.79 -4.08
N SER A 36 -8.59 -17.93 -3.90
CA SER A 36 -9.21 -19.27 -3.90
C SER A 36 -9.47 -19.83 -2.49
N ARG A 37 -9.04 -19.10 -1.45
CA ARG A 37 -9.14 -19.55 -0.06
C ARG A 37 -10.55 -19.33 0.50
N ASP A 38 -11.00 -20.27 1.32
CA ASP A 38 -12.28 -20.29 2.04
C ASP A 38 -12.13 -19.89 3.53
N GLY A 39 -10.97 -19.35 3.91
CA GLY A 39 -10.67 -18.94 5.28
C GLY A 39 -9.63 -17.81 5.36
N TRP A 40 -9.10 -17.58 6.56
CA TRP A 40 -8.14 -16.50 6.84
C TRP A 40 -8.66 -15.10 6.49
N PHE A 41 -9.98 -14.90 6.60
CA PHE A 41 -10.70 -13.69 6.17
C PHE A 41 -9.99 -12.41 6.61
N ALA A 42 -9.67 -12.29 7.90
CA ALA A 42 -9.02 -11.10 8.44
C ALA A 42 -7.64 -10.84 7.80
N TYR A 43 -6.86 -11.88 7.55
CA TYR A 43 -5.54 -11.76 6.93
C TYR A 43 -5.63 -11.36 5.45
N CYS A 44 -6.47 -12.07 4.67
CA CYS A 44 -6.69 -11.77 3.26
C CYS A 44 -7.24 -10.35 3.07
N MET A 45 -8.26 -9.96 3.84
CA MET A 45 -8.80 -8.59 3.83
C MET A 45 -7.75 -7.55 4.21
N SER A 46 -6.94 -7.82 5.25
CA SER A 46 -5.88 -6.90 5.66
C SER A 46 -4.84 -6.70 4.55
N LYS A 47 -4.48 -7.75 3.80
CA LYS A 47 -3.53 -7.66 2.68
C LYS A 47 -4.16 -7.03 1.44
N ALA A 48 -5.43 -7.28 1.16
CA ALA A 48 -6.18 -6.59 0.11
C ALA A 48 -6.28 -5.08 0.37
N ALA A 49 -6.60 -4.69 1.62
CA ALA A 49 -6.61 -3.30 2.04
C ALA A 49 -5.22 -2.64 1.92
N LEU A 50 -4.15 -3.36 2.26
CA LEU A 50 -2.76 -2.89 2.08
C LEU A 50 -2.44 -2.65 0.59
N ASN A 51 -2.83 -3.56 -0.29
CA ASN A 51 -2.63 -3.41 -1.74
C ASN A 51 -3.41 -2.20 -2.29
N MET A 52 -4.67 -2.02 -1.86
CA MET A 52 -5.48 -0.86 -2.25
C MET A 52 -4.84 0.45 -1.79
N GLN A 53 -4.35 0.49 -0.55
CA GLN A 53 -3.63 1.64 0.01
C GLN A 53 -2.41 1.99 -0.85
N ALA A 54 -1.57 1.01 -1.20
CA ALA A 54 -0.39 1.23 -2.03
C ALA A 54 -0.76 1.84 -3.39
N ARG A 55 -1.86 1.37 -4.02
CA ARG A 55 -2.37 1.94 -5.28
C ARG A 55 -2.86 3.37 -5.13
N LEU A 56 -3.60 3.70 -4.07
CA LEU A 56 -4.08 5.06 -3.82
C LEU A 56 -2.91 6.03 -3.62
N ILE A 57 -1.93 5.64 -2.82
CA ILE A 57 -0.74 6.47 -2.55
C ILE A 57 0.08 6.66 -3.82
N HIS A 58 0.31 5.60 -4.60
CA HIS A 58 0.99 5.71 -5.89
C HIS A 58 0.27 6.69 -6.83
N ASN A 59 -1.06 6.59 -6.94
CA ASN A 59 -1.86 7.49 -7.77
C ASN A 59 -1.76 8.95 -7.31
N GLY A 60 -1.73 9.20 -5.99
CA GLY A 60 -1.54 10.53 -5.41
C GLY A 60 -0.14 11.08 -5.71
N LEU A 61 0.91 10.33 -5.40
CA LEU A 61 2.30 10.73 -5.61
C LEU A 61 2.64 10.96 -7.09
N LYS A 62 2.03 10.19 -8.01
CA LYS A 62 2.18 10.42 -9.46
C LYS A 62 1.69 11.80 -9.88
N ARG A 63 0.71 12.39 -9.18
CA ARG A 63 0.20 13.74 -9.46
C ARG A 63 1.12 14.84 -8.91
N GLU A 64 1.81 14.56 -7.81
CA GLU A 64 2.72 15.51 -7.14
C GLU A 64 4.15 15.47 -7.70
N GLY A 65 4.58 14.32 -8.21
CA GLY A 65 5.90 14.13 -8.81
C GLY A 65 5.93 14.47 -10.30
N ARG A 66 6.14 15.75 -10.62
CA ARG A 66 6.99 16.18 -11.74
C ARG A 66 8.29 16.74 -11.18
#